data_AF-W4J3B8-F1
#
_entry.id   AF-W4J3B8-F1
#
_cell.length_a   1.000
_cell.length_b   1.000
_cell.length_c   1.000
_cell.angle_alpha   90.00
_cell.angle_beta   90.00
_cell.angle_gamma   90.00
#
_symmetry.space_group_name_H-M   'P 1'
#
loop_
_entity.id
_entity.type
_entity.pdbx_description
1 polymer ?
#
loop_
_entity_poly.entity_id
_entity_poly.type
_entity_poly.pdbx_seq_one_letter_code
_entity_poly.pdbx_strand_id
1 'polypeptide(L)'
;MDDVFFYYKQIMGILAGIISALLHIKGIWGFLFFFLFQFVTSFVLYNKKIHENYFLDNYNIAKSNIFTAFSAFLLSWIASNTMLV
;
A
#
# COMPACT_ATOMS: atom_id res chain seq x y z
N MET A 1 -5.10 7.13 16.67
CA MET A 1 -5.88 7.30 15.40
C MET A 1 -4.97 7.13 14.19
N ASP A 2 -3.73 7.62 14.27
CA ASP A 2 -2.67 7.35 13.29
C ASP A 2 -2.30 5.86 13.18
N ASP A 3 -2.43 5.11 14.28
CA ASP A 3 -2.07 3.67 14.32
C ASP A 3 -2.92 2.84 13.37
N VAL A 4 -4.23 3.08 13.29
CA VAL A 4 -5.12 2.31 12.39
C VAL A 4 -4.76 2.55 10.93
N PHE A 5 -4.43 3.80 10.58
CA PHE A 5 -4.03 4.15 9.22
C PHE A 5 -2.63 3.62 8.88
N PHE A 6 -1.73 3.60 9.87
CA PHE A 6 -0.42 2.97 9.78
C PHE A 6 -0.54 1.47 9.45
N TYR A 7 -1.32 0.72 10.24
CA TYR A 7 -1.52 -0.71 10.00
C TYR A 7 -2.23 -0.97 8.66
N TYR A 8 -3.23 -0.16 8.29
CA TYR A 8 -3.89 -0.28 7.00
C TYR A 8 -2.90 -0.16 5.83
N LYS A 9 -2.09 0.90 5.82
CA LYS A 9 -1.09 1.12 4.77
C LYS A 9 -0.07 -0.01 4.69
N GLN A 10 0.33 -0.57 5.84
CA GLN A 10 1.24 -1.70 5.91
C GLN A 10 0.62 -2.97 5.31
N ILE A 11 -0.63 -3.29 5.67
CA ILE A 11 -1.38 -4.43 5.10
C ILE A 11 -1.53 -4.27 3.59
N MET A 12 -1.88 -3.07 3.11
CA MET A 12 -1.98 -2.82 1.66
C MET A 12 -0.62 -3.00 0.96
N GLY A 13 0.48 -2.62 1.59
CA GLY A 13 1.83 -2.90 1.08
C GLY A 13 2.12 -4.40 0.95
N ILE A 14 1.77 -5.18 1.97
CA ILE A 14 1.92 -6.65 1.96
C ILE A 14 1.10 -7.27 0.81
N LEU A 15 -0.16 -6.87 0.66
CA LEU A 15 -1.02 -7.35 -0.41
C LEU A 15 -0.46 -6.99 -1.79
N ALA A 16 0.04 -5.77 -1.96
CA ALA A 16 0.66 -5.35 -3.21
C ALA A 16 1.87 -6.24 -3.56
N GLY A 17 2.68 -6.64 -2.58
CA GLY A 17 3.83 -7.50 -2.81
C GLY A 17 3.44 -8.92 -3.21
N ILE A 18 2.44 -9.50 -2.54
CA ILE A 18 1.90 -10.82 -2.87
C ILE A 18 1.30 -10.81 -4.29
N ILE A 19 0.46 -9.82 -4.61
CA ILE A 19 -0.15 -9.67 -5.95
C ILE A 19 0.93 -9.51 -7.01
N SER A 20 1.96 -8.69 -6.74
CA SER A 20 3.05 -8.47 -7.70
C SER A 20 3.85 -9.75 -7.99
N ALA A 21 4.05 -10.60 -6.98
CA ALA A 21 4.71 -11.88 -7.15
C ALA A 21 3.84 -12.87 -7.94
N LEU A 22 2.55 -12.97 -7.61
CA LEU A 22 1.59 -13.84 -8.32
C LEU A 22 1.43 -13.47 -9.80
N LEU A 23 1.50 -12.18 -10.13
CA LEU A 23 1.47 -11.69 -11.51
C LEU A 23 2.84 -11.71 -12.20
N HIS A 24 3.88 -12.23 -11.55
CA HIS A 24 5.27 -12.23 -12.02
C HIS A 24 5.77 -10.86 -12.51
N ILE A 25 5.31 -9.78 -11.87
CA ILE A 25 5.80 -8.43 -12.16
C ILE A 25 7.24 -8.33 -11.66
N LYS A 26 8.16 -7.83 -12.50
CA LYS A 26 9.61 -7.76 -12.21
C LYS A 26 10.18 -6.36 -12.43
N GLY A 27 11.30 -6.07 -11.77
CA GLY A 27 12.06 -4.84 -11.94
C GLY A 27 11.25 -3.58 -11.59
N ILE A 28 11.44 -2.51 -12.35
CA ILE A 28 10.83 -1.20 -12.08
C ILE A 28 9.29 -1.23 -12.06
N TRP A 29 8.68 -2.17 -12.78
CA TRP A 29 7.23 -2.31 -12.89
C TRP A 29 6.55 -2.66 -11.55
N GLY A 30 7.23 -3.39 -10.66
CA GLY A 30 6.66 -3.69 -9.35
C GLY A 30 6.58 -2.47 -8.44
N PHE A 31 7.57 -1.57 -8.55
CA PHE A 31 7.56 -0.29 -7.84
C PHE A 31 6.44 0.62 -8.35
N LEU A 32 6.28 0.71 -9.68
CA LEU A 32 5.18 1.47 -10.28
C LEU A 32 3.81 0.92 -9.85
N PHE A 33 3.65 -0.41 -9.85
CA PHE A 33 2.45 -1.06 -9.34
C PHE A 33 2.19 -0.72 -7.88
N PHE A 34 3.21 -0.80 -7.01
CA PHE A 34 3.08 -0.45 -5.60
C PHE A 34 2.59 0.98 -5.40
N PHE A 35 3.22 1.97 -6.07
CA PHE A 35 2.82 3.37 -5.92
C PHE A 35 1.39 3.61 -6.42
N LEU A 36 1.01 3.01 -7.56
CA LEU A 36 -0.34 3.12 -8.09
C LEU A 36 -1.38 2.46 -7.17
N PHE A 37 -1.10 1.24 -6.71
CA PHE A 37 -1.96 0.49 -5.79
C PHE A 37 -2.15 1.25 -4.48
N GLN A 38 -1.08 1.81 -3.92
CA GLN A 38 -1.15 2.57 -2.68
C GLN A 38 -1.93 3.87 -2.86
N PHE A 39 -1.77 4.55 -3.99
CA PHE A 39 -2.55 5.74 -4.31
C PHE A 39 -4.05 5.41 -4.42
N VAL A 40 -4.41 4.39 -5.21
CA VAL A 40 -5.81 3.99 -5.43
C VAL A 40 -6.48 3.57 -4.12
N THR A 41 -5.81 2.77 -3.29
CA THR A 41 -6.39 2.27 -2.03
C THR A 41 -6.57 3.39 -1.01
N SER A 42 -5.64 4.35 -0.95
CA SER A 42 -5.78 5.57 -0.14
C SER A 42 -6.95 6.43 -0.62
N PHE A 43 -7.12 6.56 -1.93
CA PHE A 43 -8.21 7.30 -2.54
C PHE A 43 -9.57 6.64 -2.27
N VAL A 44 -9.67 5.32 -2.38
CA VAL A 44 -10.89 4.58 -2.04
C VAL A 44 -11.23 4.73 -0.56
N LEU A 45 -10.23 4.64 0.33
CA LEU A 45 -10.43 4.84 1.76
C LEU A 45 -10.91 6.26 2.08
N TYR A 46 -10.40 7.26 1.36
CA TYR A 46 -10.86 8.65 1.44
C TYR A 46 -12.34 8.76 1.06
N ASN A 47 -12.74 8.22 -0.10
CA ASN A 47 -14.12 8.30 -0.58
C ASN A 47 -15.13 7.49 0.27
N LYS A 48 -14.68 6.47 1.00
CA LYS A 48 -15.53 5.71 1.93
C LYS A 48 -15.90 6.47 3.22
N LYS A 49 -15.21 7.56 3.58
CA LYS A 49 -15.50 8.34 4.80
C LYS A 49 -16.55 9.45 4.57
N ILE A 50 -17.78 9.06 4.24
CA ILE A 50 -18.94 9.95 4.07
C ILE A 50 -19.51 10.47 5.43
N HIS A 51 -18.92 10.16 6.59
CA HIS A 51 -19.37 10.73 7.86
C HIS A 51 -18.30 11.59 8.55
N GLU A 52 -18.56 12.90 8.46
CA GLU A 52 -18.31 14.01 9.38
C GLU A 52 -17.26 13.80 10.49
N ASN A 53 -16.27 14.70 10.51
CA ASN A 53 -15.26 14.95 11.57
C ASN A 53 -13.84 14.42 11.38
N TYR A 54 -13.53 13.73 10.29
CA TYR A 54 -12.16 13.27 10.04
C TYR A 54 -11.49 13.97 8.85
N PHE A 55 -11.40 15.30 8.95
CA PHE A 55 -10.50 16.13 8.14
C PHE A 55 -9.05 15.90 8.57
N LEU A 56 -8.51 14.72 8.26
CA LEU A 56 -7.08 14.61 8.00
C LEU A 56 -6.86 15.25 6.64
N ASP A 57 -6.07 16.32 6.63
CA ASP A 57 -5.68 17.08 5.43
C ASP A 57 -5.44 16.12 4.26
N ASN A 58 -6.15 16.30 3.14
CA ASN A 58 -6.25 15.30 2.05
C ASN A 58 -4.88 14.77 1.58
N TYR A 59 -3.87 15.64 1.67
CA TYR A 59 -2.48 15.36 1.33
C TYR A 59 -1.79 14.39 2.31
N ASN A 60 -2.13 14.45 3.59
CA ASN A 60 -1.54 13.61 4.64
C ASN A 60 -1.98 12.16 4.51
N ILE A 61 -3.19 11.89 4.03
CA ILE A 61 -3.67 10.51 3.80
C ILE A 61 -2.88 9.83 2.68
N ALA A 62 -2.60 10.54 1.59
CA ALA A 62 -1.84 9.97 0.48
C ALA A 62 -0.36 9.72 0.86
N LYS A 63 0.28 10.67 1.55
CA LYS A 63 1.74 10.63 1.80
C LYS A 63 2.16 9.97 3.10
N SER A 64 1.32 9.96 4.14
CA SER A 64 1.72 9.38 5.42
C SER A 64 1.99 7.88 5.30
N ASN A 65 3.02 7.43 6.02
CA ASN A 65 3.40 6.04 6.19
C ASN A 65 3.69 5.27 4.89
N ILE A 66 3.99 5.98 3.79
CA ILE A 66 4.27 5.36 2.49
C ILE A 66 5.56 4.52 2.52
N PHE A 67 6.59 4.98 3.23
CA PHE A 67 7.85 4.24 3.37
C PHE A 67 7.70 2.99 4.25
N THR A 68 6.86 3.03 5.28
CA THR A 68 6.53 1.83 6.07
C THR A 68 5.82 0.80 5.21
N ALA A 69 4.81 1.21 4.45
CA ALA A 69 4.12 0.35 3.51
C ALA A 69 5.07 -0.19 2.42
N PHE A 70 6.03 0.63 1.98
CA PHE A 70 7.03 0.26 1.00
C PHE A 70 7.98 -0.82 1.51
N SER A 71 8.47 -0.71 2.75
CA SER A 71 9.26 -1.76 3.38
C SER A 71 8.49 -3.07 3.49
N ALA A 72 7.21 -3.02 3.86
CA ALA A 72 6.34 -4.20 3.94
C ALA A 72 6.07 -4.81 2.54
N PHE A 73 5.90 -3.97 1.53
CA PHE A 73 5.81 -4.39 0.12
C PHE A 73 7.08 -5.11 -0.32
N LEU A 74 8.26 -4.54 -0.11
CA LEU A 74 9.52 -5.17 -0.53
C LEU A 74 9.72 -6.54 0.12
N LEU A 75 9.51 -6.63 1.43
CA LEU A 75 9.64 -7.90 2.17
C LEU A 75 8.68 -8.95 1.65
N SER A 76 7.39 -8.62 1.51
CA SER A 76 6.38 -9.56 1.02
C SER A 76 6.58 -9.95 -0.44
N TRP A 77 7.00 -9.01 -1.30
CA TRP A 77 7.25 -9.26 -2.72
C TRP A 77 8.46 -10.17 -2.92
N ILE A 78 9.57 -9.93 -2.21
CA ILE A 78 10.75 -10.81 -2.25
C ILE A 78 10.39 -12.20 -1.73
N ALA A 79 9.78 -12.28 -0.54
CA ALA A 79 9.41 -13.56 0.06
C ALA A 79 8.48 -14.37 -0.85
N SER A 80 7.44 -13.73 -1.41
CA SER A 80 6.48 -14.40 -2.29
C SER A 80 7.11 -14.84 -3.60
N ASN A 81 7.98 -14.01 -4.22
CA ASN A 81 8.71 -14.43 -5.42
C ASN A 81 9.64 -15.61 -5.14
N THR A 82 10.33 -15.62 -4.00
CA THR A 82 11.21 -16.75 -3.63
C THR A 82 10.43 -18.04 -3.41
N MET A 83 9.18 -17.97 -2.94
CA MET A 83 8.34 -19.17 -2.76
C MET A 83 7.70 -19.68 -4.06
N LEU A 84 7.56 -18.83 -5.07
CA LEU A 84 6.95 -19.18 -6.36
C LEU A 84 7.96 -19.65 -7.42
N VAL A 85 9.27 -19.46 -7.16
CA VAL A 85 10.39 -19.93 -7.98
C VAL A 85 10.86 -21.29 -7.47
#